data_AF-A0A3R6HMR4-F1
#
_entry.id   AF-A0A3R6HMR4-F1
#
_cell.length_a   1.000
_cell.length_b   1.000
_cell.length_c   1.000
_cell.angle_alpha   90.00
_cell.angle_beta   90.00
_cell.angle_gamma   90.00
#
_symmetry.space_group_name_H-M   'P 1'
#
loop_
_entity.id
_entity.type
_entity.pdbx_description
1 polymer ?
#
loop_
_entity_poly.entity_id
_entity_poly.type
_entity_poly.pdbx_seq_one_letter_code
_entity_poly.pdbx_strand_id
1 'polypeptide(L)'
;MANKRDLKRTINYITSELFAETVAASLYNGKPSQEDVDGILSSIVMVNNDFIKRVSHPEPGIKPGAYYQNLIHDFNKQVSEIIDQISNMG
;
A
#
# COMPACT_ATOMS: atom_id res chain seq x y z
N MET A 1 3.97 -13.05 -18.59
CA MET A 1 3.32 -13.28 -17.27
C MET A 1 4.22 -12.96 -16.07
N ALA A 2 5.55 -12.84 -16.22
CA ALA A 2 6.45 -12.43 -15.13
C ALA A 2 6.07 -11.08 -14.49
N ASN A 3 5.80 -10.05 -15.30
CA ASN A 3 5.52 -8.69 -14.81
C ASN A 3 4.33 -8.59 -13.82
N LYS A 4 3.19 -9.29 -14.07
CA LYS A 4 2.05 -9.24 -13.13
C LYS A 4 2.36 -9.93 -11.79
N ARG A 5 3.07 -11.05 -11.82
CA ARG A 5 3.45 -11.79 -10.62
C ARG A 5 4.45 -10.98 -9.80
N ASP A 6 5.43 -10.39 -10.47
CA ASP A 6 6.46 -9.58 -9.83
C ASP A 6 5.84 -8.31 -9.24
N LEU A 7 4.92 -7.65 -9.96
CA LEU A 7 4.17 -6.50 -9.45
C LEU A 7 3.34 -6.83 -8.20
N LYS A 8 2.63 -7.96 -8.18
CA LYS A 8 1.92 -8.42 -6.96
C LYS A 8 2.88 -8.68 -5.80
N ARG A 9 4.04 -9.28 -6.06
CA ARG A 9 5.07 -9.52 -5.04
C ARG A 9 5.59 -8.20 -4.49
N THR A 10 5.85 -7.21 -5.35
CA THR A 10 6.28 -5.86 -4.95
C THR A 10 5.22 -5.17 -4.09
N ILE A 11 3.94 -5.20 -4.50
CA ILE A 11 2.83 -4.65 -3.71
C ILE A 11 2.78 -5.30 -2.33
N ASN A 12 2.78 -6.63 -2.27
CA ASN A 12 2.76 -7.37 -1.01
C ASN A 12 3.95 -6.99 -0.12
N TYR A 13 5.16 -7.01 -0.67
CA TYR A 13 6.37 -6.67 0.06
C TYR A 13 6.29 -5.27 0.68
N ILE A 14 5.97 -4.25 -0.13
CA ILE A 14 5.88 -2.87 0.34
C ILE A 14 4.81 -2.73 1.43
N THR A 15 3.62 -3.30 1.24
CA THR A 15 2.57 -3.20 2.25
C THR A 15 2.89 -3.97 3.53
N SER A 16 3.67 -5.06 3.45
CA SER A 16 4.15 -5.78 4.64
C SER A 16 5.18 -4.95 5.42
N GLU A 17 6.09 -4.25 4.74
CA GLU A 17 7.03 -3.34 5.37
C GLU A 17 6.31 -2.16 6.04
N LEU A 18 5.33 -1.54 5.35
CA LEU A 18 4.52 -0.47 5.95
C LEU A 18 3.78 -0.96 7.20
N PHE A 19 3.23 -2.17 7.18
CA PHE A 19 2.54 -2.75 8.33
C PHE A 19 3.50 -2.93 9.51
N ALA A 20 4.68 -3.49 9.26
CA ALA A 20 5.71 -3.67 10.28
C ALA A 20 6.17 -2.31 10.84
N GLU A 21 6.35 -1.31 9.99
CA GLU A 21 6.73 0.04 10.39
C GLU A 21 5.65 0.72 11.24
N THR A 22 4.37 0.61 10.90
CA THR A 22 3.27 1.11 11.74
C THR A 22 3.28 0.46 13.13
N VAL A 23 3.51 -0.85 13.21
CA VAL A 23 3.63 -1.55 14.50
C VAL A 23 4.87 -1.09 15.27
N ALA A 24 6.01 -0.89 14.59
CA ALA A 24 7.21 -0.40 15.24
C ALA A 24 7.01 1.03 15.77
N ALA A 25 6.47 1.93 14.95
CA ALA A 25 6.19 3.30 15.33
C ALA A 25 5.18 3.37 16.50
N SER A 26 4.16 2.51 16.55
CA SER A 26 3.24 2.49 17.70
C SER A 26 3.88 2.02 19.02
N LEU A 27 4.96 1.24 18.95
CA LEU A 27 5.70 0.75 20.12
C LEU A 27 6.81 1.70 20.56
N TYR A 28 7.41 2.45 19.63
CA TYR A 28 8.64 3.22 19.88
C TYR A 28 8.49 4.74 19.74
N ASN A 29 7.52 5.24 18.96
CA ASN A 29 7.25 6.67 18.80
C ASN A 29 6.03 7.08 19.62
N GLY A 30 6.26 7.84 20.68
CA GLY A 30 5.19 8.44 21.46
C GLY A 30 4.21 7.43 22.09
N LYS A 31 2.95 7.86 22.22
CA LYS A 31 1.80 7.03 22.65
C LYS A 31 0.61 7.35 21.74
N PRO A 32 0.66 6.96 20.44
CA PRO A 32 -0.45 7.17 19.53
C PRO A 32 -1.71 6.47 20.07
N SER A 33 -2.89 6.97 19.68
CA SER A 33 -4.12 6.29 20.05
C SER A 33 -4.20 4.95 19.32
N GLN A 34 -4.82 3.94 19.95
CA GLN A 34 -5.05 2.65 19.29
C GLN A 34 -5.90 2.82 18.02
N GLU A 35 -6.82 3.78 18.01
CA GLU A 35 -7.67 4.09 16.86
C GLU A 35 -6.86 4.58 15.67
N ASP A 36 -5.87 5.46 15.88
CA ASP A 36 -4.99 5.93 14.81
C ASP A 36 -4.15 4.78 14.23
N VAL A 37 -3.60 3.93 15.09
CA VAL A 37 -2.81 2.75 14.69
C VAL A 37 -3.68 1.78 13.88
N ASP A 38 -4.86 1.44 14.39
CA ASP A 38 -5.79 0.52 13.72
C ASP A 38 -6.28 1.09 12.38
N GLY A 39 -6.48 2.41 12.30
CA GLY A 39 -6.85 3.12 11.08
C GLY A 39 -5.78 3.02 9.99
N ILE A 40 -4.50 3.21 10.35
CA ILE A 40 -3.38 3.09 9.41
C ILE A 40 -3.20 1.62 8.97
N LEU A 41 -3.22 0.66 9.90
CA LEU A 41 -3.11 -0.77 9.58
C LEU A 41 -4.23 -1.23 8.65
N SER A 42 -5.46 -0.79 8.91
CA SER A 42 -6.63 -1.07 8.06
C SER A 42 -6.45 -0.49 6.66
N SER A 43 -5.96 0.74 6.56
CA SER A 43 -5.68 1.40 5.27
C SER A 43 -4.64 0.63 4.45
N ILE A 44 -3.56 0.16 5.07
CA ILE A 44 -2.55 -0.68 4.41
C ILE A 44 -3.16 -1.97 3.84
N VAL A 45 -4.00 -2.66 4.61
CA VAL A 45 -4.70 -3.88 4.17
C VAL A 45 -5.67 -3.59 3.02
N MET A 46 -6.39 -2.48 3.07
CA MET A 46 -7.29 -2.06 2.00
C MET A 46 -6.53 -1.74 0.71
N VAL A 47 -5.44 -0.98 0.79
CA VAL A 47 -4.56 -0.67 -0.35
C VAL A 47 -3.99 -1.96 -0.95
N ASN A 48 -3.44 -2.87 -0.14
CA ASN A 48 -2.95 -4.14 -0.66
C ASN A 48 -4.03 -4.88 -1.46
N ASN A 49 -5.21 -5.07 -0.86
CA ASN A 49 -6.31 -5.82 -1.48
C ASN A 49 -6.79 -5.19 -2.79
N ASP A 50 -6.93 -3.85 -2.83
CA ASP A 50 -7.34 -3.14 -4.04
C ASP A 50 -6.32 -3.34 -5.17
N PHE A 51 -5.05 -3.05 -4.91
CA PHE A 51 -4.04 -3.10 -5.96
C PHE A 51 -3.75 -4.53 -6.43
N ILE A 52 -3.82 -5.55 -5.57
CA ILE A 52 -3.72 -6.95 -5.99
C ILE A 52 -4.88 -7.34 -6.93
N LYS A 53 -6.10 -6.86 -6.66
CA LYS A 53 -7.27 -7.08 -7.54
C LYS A 53 -7.09 -6.34 -8.87
N ARG A 54 -6.71 -5.06 -8.85
CA ARG A 54 -6.45 -4.26 -10.06
C ARG A 54 -5.38 -4.88 -10.96
N VAL A 55 -4.30 -5.42 -10.40
CA VAL A 55 -3.28 -6.14 -11.20
C VAL A 55 -3.87 -7.37 -11.91
N SER A 56 -4.80 -8.07 -11.24
CA SER A 56 -5.47 -9.26 -11.75
C SER A 56 -6.53 -8.95 -12.80
N HIS A 57 -7.17 -7.78 -12.70
CA HIS A 57 -8.35 -7.40 -13.48
C HIS A 57 -8.14 -6.03 -14.13
N PRO A 58 -7.28 -5.95 -15.17
CA PRO A 58 -7.06 -4.70 -15.90
C PRO A 58 -8.35 -4.24 -16.60
N GLU A 59 -8.56 -2.93 -16.61
CA GLU A 59 -9.76 -2.32 -17.18
C GLU A 59 -9.80 -2.50 -18.71
N PRO A 60 -10.94 -2.97 -19.27
CA PRO A 60 -11.07 -3.12 -20.71
C PRO A 60 -11.02 -1.75 -21.41
N GLY A 61 -10.41 -1.70 -22.59
CA GLY A 61 -10.34 -0.48 -23.41
C GLY A 61 -9.08 0.38 -23.20
N ILE A 62 -8.24 0.08 -22.21
CA ILE A 62 -6.95 0.76 -22.01
C ILE A 62 -5.80 -0.10 -22.52
N LYS A 63 -4.79 0.53 -23.15
CA LYS A 63 -3.56 -0.18 -23.54
C LYS A 63 -2.86 -0.75 -22.28
N PRO A 64 -2.47 -2.05 -22.25
CA PRO A 64 -1.93 -2.68 -21.05
C PRO A 64 -0.74 -1.93 -20.42
N GLY A 65 0.18 -1.40 -21.23
CA GLY A 65 1.31 -0.62 -20.73
C GLY A 65 0.87 0.64 -19.98
N ALA A 66 -0.05 1.42 -20.54
CA ALA A 66 -0.59 2.62 -19.90
C ALA A 66 -1.36 2.30 -18.62
N TYR A 67 -2.16 1.22 -18.63
CA TYR A 67 -2.88 0.76 -17.45
C TYR A 67 -1.94 0.47 -16.28
N TYR A 68 -0.88 -0.33 -16.50
CA TYR A 68 0.04 -0.71 -15.44
C TYR A 68 0.93 0.46 -14.97
N GLN A 69 1.27 1.41 -15.84
CA GLN A 69 1.96 2.64 -15.44
C GLN A 69 1.09 3.49 -14.50
N ASN A 70 -0.19 3.69 -14.86
CA ASN A 70 -1.13 4.42 -14.00
C ASN A 70 -1.35 3.70 -12.66
N LEU A 71 -1.49 2.37 -12.69
CA LEU A 71 -1.63 1.57 -11.47
C LEU A 71 -0.41 1.74 -10.54
N ILE A 72 0.81 1.72 -11.07
CA ILE A 72 2.02 1.92 -10.26
C ILE A 72 2.07 3.34 -9.70
N HIS A 73 1.70 4.34 -10.51
CA HIS A 73 1.64 5.73 -10.06
C HIS A 73 0.65 5.92 -8.89
N ASP A 74 -0.57 5.39 -9.04
CA ASP A 74 -1.61 5.44 -8.01
C ASP A 74 -1.17 4.71 -6.74
N PHE A 75 -0.53 3.55 -6.89
CA PHE A 75 -0.02 2.77 -5.76
C PHE A 75 1.03 3.55 -4.98
N ASN A 76 2.00 4.13 -5.68
CA ASN A 76 3.05 4.93 -5.04
C ASN A 76 2.48 6.13 -4.31
N LYS A 77 1.44 6.78 -4.85
CA LYS A 77 0.75 7.88 -4.17
C LYS A 77 0.13 7.42 -2.84
N GLN A 78 -0.59 6.30 -2.84
CA GLN A 78 -1.18 5.74 -1.62
C GLN A 78 -0.12 5.33 -0.59
N VAL A 79 0.98 4.73 -1.06
CA VAL A 79 2.12 4.39 -0.20
C VAL A 79 2.74 5.64 0.42
N SER A 80 2.95 6.71 -0.34
CA SER A 80 3.46 7.98 0.20
C SER A 80 2.53 8.58 1.25
N GLU A 81 1.22 8.58 1.00
CA GLU A 81 0.22 9.06 1.98
C GLU A 81 0.28 8.26 3.29
N ILE A 82 0.42 6.93 3.21
CA ILE A 82 0.57 6.07 4.40
C ILE A 82 1.90 6.35 5.13
N ILE A 83 3.01 6.53 4.41
CA ILE A 83 4.31 6.87 5.02
C ILE A 83 4.22 8.20 5.77
N ASP A 84 3.54 9.20 5.20
CA ASP A 84 3.31 10.48 5.86
C ASP A 84 2.46 10.30 7.12
N GLN A 85 1.43 9.48 7.09
CA GLN A 85 0.62 9.16 8.27
C GLN A 85 1.46 8.49 9.38
N ILE A 86 2.28 7.49 9.04
CA ILE A 86 3.17 6.81 9.99
C ILE A 86 4.19 7.80 10.57
N SER A 87 4.77 8.68 9.74
CA SER A 87 5.78 9.65 10.17
C SER A 87 5.23 10.71 11.13
N ASN A 88 3.93 11.00 11.03
CA ASN A 88 3.22 11.93 11.90
C ASN A 88 2.48 11.23 13.04
N MET A 89 2.65 9.91 13.18
CA MET A 89 2.04 9.11 14.24
C MET A 89 2.84 9.25 15.52
N GLY A 90 2.50 10.25 16.34
CA GLY A 90 2.98 10.41 17.73
C GLY A 90 4.26 11.22 17.88
#